data_AF-A0AB35PWU7-F1
#
_entry.id   AF-A0AB35PWU7-F1
#
_cell.length_a   1.000
_cell.length_b   1.000
_cell.length_c   1.000
_cell.angle_alpha   90.00
_cell.angle_beta   90.00
_cell.angle_gamma   90.00
#
_symmetry.space_group_name_H-M   'P 1'
#
loop_
_entity.id
_entity.type
_entity.pdbx_description
1 polymer ?
#
loop_
_entity_poly.entity_id
_entity_poly.type
_entity_poly.pdbx_seq_one_letter_code
_entity_poly.pdbx_strand_id
1 'polypeptide(L)' 'MYCRLLAICLITTLIGSCAKSLPAPVVVDTACSWVRIIYLTDHDIDVLDKQTKRDILAHNKSVLANCPQSTEKATK' A
#
# COMPACT_ATOMS: atom_id res chain seq x y z
N MET A 1 0.93 1.18 58.52
CA MET A 1 0.26 2.15 57.62
C MET A 1 0.97 2.35 56.28
N TYR A 2 2.04 1.59 55.96
CA TYR A 2 2.76 1.70 54.68
C TYR A 2 2.33 0.63 53.65
N CYS A 3 1.88 -0.54 54.12
CA CYS A 3 1.45 -1.66 53.27
C CYS A 3 0.15 -1.37 52.50
N ARG A 4 -0.78 -0.58 53.08
CA ARG A 4 -2.01 -0.12 52.39
C ARG A 4 -1.71 0.89 51.27
N LEU A 5 -0.72 1.76 51.44
CA LEU A 5 -0.28 2.68 50.37
C LEU A 5 0.41 1.93 49.22
N LEU A 6 1.23 0.91 49.54
CA LEU A 6 1.87 0.04 48.55
C LEU A 6 0.87 -0.72 47.67
N ALA A 7 -0.22 -1.20 48.26
CA ALA A 7 -1.30 -1.85 47.51
C ALA A 7 -2.03 -0.89 46.55
N ILE A 8 -2.17 0.39 46.93
CA ILE A 8 -2.82 1.40 46.08
C ILE A 8 -1.95 1.74 44.86
N CYS A 9 -0.62 1.85 45.04
CA CYS A 9 0.31 2.10 43.93
C CYS A 9 0.39 0.94 42.91
N LEU A 10 0.24 -0.31 43.37
CA LEU A 10 0.20 -1.48 42.50
C LEU A 10 -1.07 -1.56 41.63
N ILE A 11 -2.19 -1.01 42.09
CA ILE A 11 -3.44 -0.98 41.32
C ILE A 11 -3.42 0.12 40.25
N THR A 12 -2.73 1.23 40.48
CA THR A 12 -2.61 2.31 39.49
C THR A 12 -1.75 1.98 38.28
N THR A 13 -0.81 1.02 38.37
CA THR A 13 0.03 0.61 37.24
C THR A 13 -0.64 -0.40 36.31
N LEU A 14 -1.74 -1.05 36.72
CA LEU A 14 -2.51 -1.97 35.85
C LEU A 14 -3.51 -1.26 34.94
N ILE A 15 -3.88 0.00 35.22
CA ILE A 15 -4.88 0.75 34.44
C ILE A 15 -4.20 1.60 33.35
N GLY A 16 -2.87 1.80 33.44
CA GLY A 16 -2.09 2.70 32.60
C GLY A 16 -1.63 2.16 31.24
N SER A 17 -2.11 1.00 30.80
CA SER A 17 -1.74 0.44 29.48
C SER A 17 -2.98 0.06 28.68
N CYS A 18 -3.92 0.99 28.56
CA CYS A 18 -4.80 1.02 27.41
C CYS A 18 -3.95 1.50 26.22
N ALA A 19 -3.12 0.61 25.68
CA ALA A 19 -2.52 0.80 24.38
C ALA A 19 -3.70 0.92 23.42
N LYS A 20 -4.02 2.16 23.02
CA LYS A 20 -4.95 2.40 21.93
C LYS A 20 -4.48 1.48 20.81
N SER A 21 -5.33 0.56 20.41
CA SER A 21 -5.19 -0.12 19.14
C SER A 21 -5.28 0.98 18.10
N LEU A 22 -4.13 1.59 17.79
CA LEU A 22 -3.98 2.39 16.59
C LEU A 22 -4.53 1.51 15.47
N PRO A 23 -5.37 2.05 14.57
CA PRO A 23 -5.81 1.31 13.41
C PRO A 23 -4.54 0.76 12.76
N ALA A 24 -4.42 -0.57 12.71
CA ALA A 24 -3.33 -1.20 12.01
C ALA A 24 -3.24 -0.51 10.64
N PRO A 25 -2.06 -0.01 10.23
CA PRO A 25 -1.95 0.69 8.97
C PRO A 25 -2.51 -0.26 7.91
N VAL A 26 -3.63 0.13 7.31
CA VAL A 26 -4.17 -0.59 6.16
C VAL A 26 -3.05 -0.55 5.15
N VAL A 27 -2.40 -1.70 4.94
CA VAL A 27 -1.44 -1.87 3.88
C VAL A 27 -2.28 -1.87 2.62
N VAL A 28 -2.65 -0.67 2.17
CA VAL A 28 -3.13 -0.46 0.82
C VAL A 28 -1.95 -0.85 -0.06
N ASP A 29 -2.13 -1.86 -0.88
CA ASP A 29 -1.21 -2.22 -1.96
C ASP A 29 -1.15 -1.02 -2.91
N THR A 30 -0.29 -0.06 -2.55
CA THR A 30 -0.05 1.13 -3.38
C THR A 30 0.75 0.77 -4.62
N ALA A 31 1.16 -0.49 -4.79
CA ALA A 31 1.89 -0.96 -5.96
C ALA A 31 1.24 -0.49 -7.27
N CYS A 32 -0.07 -0.59 -7.40
CA CYS A 32 -0.79 -0.10 -8.57
C CYS A 32 -0.75 1.43 -8.75
N SER A 33 -0.67 2.19 -7.65
CA SER A 33 -0.52 3.65 -7.67
C SER A 33 0.89 4.09 -8.07
N TRP A 34 1.91 3.25 -7.85
CA TRP A 34 3.30 3.52 -8.24
C TRP A 34 3.62 3.05 -9.67
N VAL A 35 2.87 2.08 -10.21
CA VAL A 35 3.06 1.61 -11.58
C VAL A 35 2.56 2.65 -12.59
N ARG A 36 3.46 3.13 -13.44
CA ARG A 36 3.15 4.09 -14.52
C ARG A 36 2.96 3.37 -15.86
N ILE A 37 2.03 3.91 -16.65
CA ILE A 37 1.84 3.49 -18.04
C ILE A 37 3.09 3.86 -18.85
N ILE A 38 3.52 2.92 -19.71
CA ILE A 38 4.64 3.13 -20.62
C ILE A 38 4.11 3.85 -21.87
N TYR A 39 4.64 5.04 -22.17
CA TYR A 39 4.27 5.81 -23.35
C TYR A 39 5.35 5.66 -24.42
N LEU A 40 4.96 5.12 -25.57
CA LEU A 40 5.80 4.99 -26.77
C LEU A 40 5.09 5.62 -27.95
N THR A 41 5.86 6.12 -28.90
CA THR A 41 5.38 6.48 -30.24
C THR A 41 5.62 5.34 -31.22
N ASP A 42 4.98 5.39 -32.40
CA ASP A 42 5.19 4.38 -33.44
C ASP A 42 6.67 4.26 -33.84
N HIS A 43 7.38 5.40 -33.91
CA HIS A 43 8.82 5.40 -34.18
C HIS A 43 9.63 4.69 -33.11
N ASP A 44 9.31 4.90 -31.83
CA ASP A 44 9.97 4.23 -30.71
C ASP A 44 9.74 2.72 -30.77
N ILE A 45 8.53 2.28 -31.14
CA ILE A 45 8.21 0.87 -31.31
C ILE A 45 9.08 0.27 -32.42
N ASP A 46 9.28 0.94 -33.54
CA ASP A 46 10.07 0.39 -34.65
C ASP A 46 11.54 0.20 -34.30
N VAL A 47 12.12 1.13 -33.52
CA VAL A 47 13.53 1.04 -33.09
C VAL A 47 13.75 0.11 -31.89
N LEU A 48 12.69 -0.30 -31.20
CA LEU A 48 12.80 -1.20 -30.05
C LEU A 48 13.10 -2.65 -30.45
N ASP A 49 13.99 -3.25 -29.67
CA ASP A 49 14.32 -4.67 -29.78
C ASP A 49 13.11 -5.57 -29.48
N LYS A 50 13.10 -6.75 -30.09
CA LYS A 50 12.04 -7.75 -29.92
C LYS A 50 11.86 -8.17 -28.47
N GLN A 51 12.92 -8.20 -27.67
CA GLN A 51 12.84 -8.56 -26.26
C GLN A 51 12.14 -7.47 -25.44
N THR A 52 12.52 -6.21 -25.64
CA THR A 52 11.89 -5.08 -24.94
C THR A 52 10.40 -4.98 -25.27
N LYS A 53 10.00 -5.25 -26.52
CA LYS A 53 8.58 -5.34 -26.90
C LYS A 53 7.82 -6.42 -26.11
N ARG A 54 8.44 -7.58 -25.88
CA ARG A 54 7.85 -8.67 -25.08
C ARG A 54 7.73 -8.30 -23.62
N ASP A 55 8.73 -7.61 -23.08
CA ASP A 55 8.74 -7.18 -21.69
C ASP A 55 7.68 -6.11 -21.44
N ILE A 56 7.53 -5.15 -22.37
CA ILE A 56 6.45 -4.15 -22.36
C ILE A 56 5.08 -4.83 -22.43
N LEU A 57 4.93 -5.85 -23.29
CA LEU A 57 3.68 -6.60 -23.38
C LEU A 57 3.38 -7.36 -22.09
N ALA A 58 4.38 -7.99 -21.47
CA ALA A 58 4.23 -8.69 -20.20
C ALA A 58 3.86 -7.72 -19.07
N HIS A 59 4.49 -6.54 -19.06
CA HIS A 59 4.16 -5.45 -18.14
C HIS A 59 2.72 -4.97 -18.33
N ASN A 60 2.26 -4.73 -19.55
CA ASN A 60 0.89 -4.30 -19.82
C ASN A 60 -0.14 -5.33 -19.31
N LYS A 61 0.11 -6.61 -19.58
CA LYS A 61 -0.73 -7.72 -19.08
C LYS A 61 -0.72 -7.82 -17.56
N SER A 62 0.44 -7.69 -16.92
CA SER A 62 0.53 -7.77 -15.47
C SER A 62 -0.18 -6.60 -14.79
N VAL A 63 -0.08 -5.38 -15.35
CA VAL A 63 -0.84 -4.22 -14.88
C VAL A 63 -2.33 -4.44 -15.05
N LEU A 64 -2.79 -4.92 -16.20
CA LEU A 64 -4.22 -5.18 -16.42
C LEU A 64 -4.79 -6.22 -15.44
N ALA A 65 -4.02 -7.26 -15.13
CA ALA A 65 -4.46 -8.35 -14.25
C ALA A 65 -4.40 -8.00 -12.75
N ASN A 66 -3.36 -7.28 -12.33
CA ASN A 66 -3.13 -6.97 -10.91
C ASN A 66 -3.70 -5.61 -10.49
N CYS A 67 -3.85 -4.69 -11.43
CA CYS A 67 -4.27 -3.30 -11.19
C CYS A 67 -5.49 -2.98 -12.04
N PRO A 68 -6.69 -3.44 -11.65
CA PRO A 68 -7.92 -2.98 -12.29
C PRO A 68 -8.00 -1.46 -12.17
N GLN A 69 -8.03 -0.74 -13.29
CA GLN A 69 -8.23 0.70 -13.24
C GLN A 69 -9.57 0.97 -12.58
N SER A 70 -9.57 1.47 -11.34
CA SER A 70 -10.80 1.99 -10.77
C SER A 70 -11.17 3.23 -11.60
N THR A 71 -12.24 3.13 -12.36
CA THR A 71 -12.88 4.28 -13.01
C THR A 71 -13.60 5.15 -11.98
N GLU A 72 -13.04 5.30 -10.76
CA GLU A 72 -13.56 6.15 -9.69
C GLU A 72 -13.07 7.59 -9.86
N LYS A 73 -13.22 8.15 -11.06
CA LYS A 73 -13.20 9.60 -11.28
C LYS A 73 -14.18 9.97 -12.38
N ALA A 74 -15.44 9.59 -12.19
CA ALA A 74 -16.54 10.03 -13.03
C ALA A 74 -17.77 10.45 -12.20
N THR A 75 -17.60 11.04 -11.02
CA THR A 75 -18.67 11.86 -10.43
C THR A 75 -18.07 12.92 -9.53
N LYS A 76 -18.23 14.17 -9.98
CA LYS A 76 -18.06 15.39 -9.22
C LYS A 76 -19.18 15.51 -8.19
#